data_AF-A0A2K3N7B6-F1
#
_entry.id   AF-A0A2K3N7B6-F1
#
_cell.length_a   1.000
_cell.length_b   1.000
_cell.length_c   1.000
_cell.angle_alpha   90.00
_cell.angle_beta   90.00
_cell.angle_gamma   90.00
#
_symmetry.space_group_name_H-M   'P 1'
#
loop_
_entity.id
_entity.type
_entity.pdbx_description
1 polymer ?
#
loop_
_entity_poly.entity_id
_entity_poly.type
_entity_poly.pdbx_seq_one_letter_code
_entity_poly.pdbx_strand_id
1 'polypeptide(L)'
;MADDNNRFTELQINIKNNATAIEQIQSDMQIQFRRADIANTERFNLLHEALDALLNTKTNSTESSRGALNSNRSFQVRSVKLDFPRFDGKDVLNWIFKAEQFFEYHNTPDEDRLVISSVHLDQDVVPWFQMIQRSHPF
;
A
#
# COMPACT_ATOMS: atom_id res chain seq x y z
N MET A 1 -51.06 -3.61 36.29
CA MET A 1 -50.61 -5.01 36.40
C MET A 1 -50.81 -5.82 35.13
N ALA A 2 -52.01 -5.87 34.52
CA ALA A 2 -52.20 -6.63 33.26
C ALA A 2 -51.53 -5.99 32.02
N ASP A 3 -51.51 -4.66 31.95
CA ASP A 3 -50.99 -3.90 30.79
C ASP A 3 -49.45 -3.98 30.67
N ASP A 4 -48.74 -3.95 31.79
CA ASP A 4 -47.26 -4.07 31.82
C ASP A 4 -46.78 -5.45 31.33
N ASN A 5 -47.54 -6.50 31.63
CA ASN A 5 -47.22 -7.87 31.21
C ASN A 5 -47.36 -8.05 29.69
N ASN A 6 -48.31 -7.35 29.08
CA ASN A 6 -48.50 -7.36 27.62
C ASN A 6 -47.35 -6.66 26.90
N ARG A 7 -46.94 -5.48 27.39
CA ARG A 7 -45.79 -4.73 26.84
C ARG A 7 -44.48 -5.48 27.00
N PHE A 8 -44.28 -6.18 28.13
CA PHE A 8 -43.11 -7.03 28.34
C PHE A 8 -43.07 -8.17 27.31
N THR A 9 -44.21 -8.82 27.06
CA THR A 9 -44.32 -9.92 26.08
C THR A 9 -44.02 -9.44 24.65
N GLU A 10 -44.54 -8.27 24.28
CA GLU A 10 -44.27 -7.65 22.97
C GLU A 10 -42.79 -7.33 22.77
N LEU A 11 -42.13 -6.77 23.80
CA LEU A 11 -40.69 -6.52 23.75
C LEU A 11 -39.89 -7.81 23.59
N GLN A 12 -40.26 -8.89 24.27
CA GLN A 12 -39.61 -10.20 24.12
C GLN A 12 -39.75 -10.74 22.69
N ILE A 13 -40.92 -10.59 22.08
CA ILE A 13 -41.16 -10.99 20.69
C ILE A 13 -40.28 -10.17 19.74
N ASN A 14 -40.25 -8.85 19.92
CA ASN A 14 -39.45 -7.96 19.08
C ASN A 14 -37.94 -8.23 19.22
N ILE A 15 -37.46 -8.48 20.43
CA ILE A 15 -36.06 -8.88 20.68
C ILE A 15 -35.74 -10.19 19.97
N LYS A 16 -36.62 -11.19 20.07
CA LYS A 16 -36.43 -12.49 19.40
C LYS A 16 -36.41 -12.35 17.88
N ASN A 17 -37.31 -11.55 17.32
CA ASN A 17 -37.38 -11.29 15.88
C ASN A 17 -36.11 -10.58 15.40
N ASN A 18 -35.65 -9.56 16.13
CA ASN A 18 -34.42 -8.84 15.81
C ASN A 18 -33.18 -9.75 15.92
N ALA A 19 -33.11 -10.60 16.94
CA ALA A 19 -32.01 -11.57 17.08
C ALA A 19 -31.96 -12.52 15.88
N THR A 20 -33.11 -13.05 15.46
CA THR A 20 -33.22 -13.93 14.29
C THR A 20 -32.79 -13.21 13.01
N ALA A 21 -33.22 -11.96 12.82
CA ALA A 21 -32.83 -11.16 11.66
C ALA A 21 -31.32 -10.88 11.61
N ILE A 22 -30.70 -10.62 12.76
CA ILE A 22 -29.24 -10.42 12.86
C ILE A 22 -28.50 -11.71 12.50
N GLU A 23 -28.94 -12.86 13.01
CA GLU A 23 -28.35 -14.17 12.67
C GLU A 23 -28.45 -14.46 11.17
N GLN A 24 -29.60 -14.14 10.55
CA GLN A 24 -29.79 -14.28 9.12
C GLN A 24 -28.82 -13.39 8.33
N ILE A 25 -28.73 -12.10 8.68
CA ILE A 25 -27.80 -11.16 8.02
C ILE A 25 -26.35 -11.64 8.15
N GLN A 26 -25.96 -12.15 9.32
CA GLN A 26 -24.62 -12.70 9.52
C GLN A 26 -24.37 -13.93 8.65
N SER A 27 -25.34 -14.85 8.55
CA SER A 27 -25.22 -16.03 7.69
C SER A 27 -25.13 -15.67 6.20
N ASP A 28 -25.96 -14.72 5.76
CA ASP A 28 -25.99 -14.26 4.36
C ASP A 28 -24.67 -13.57 4.00
N MET A 29 -24.13 -12.74 4.90
CA MET A 29 -22.85 -12.08 4.70
C MET A 29 -21.71 -13.08 4.54
N GLN A 30 -21.67 -14.14 5.34
CA GLN A 30 -20.67 -15.20 5.22
C GLN A 30 -20.79 -15.96 3.89
N ILE A 31 -22.02 -16.24 3.46
CA ILE A 31 -22.28 -16.88 2.17
C ILE A 31 -21.80 -15.99 1.02
N GLN A 32 -22.12 -14.69 1.06
CA GLN A 32 -21.71 -13.73 0.04
C GLN A 32 -20.19 -13.60 -0.02
N PHE A 33 -19.51 -13.53 1.12
CA PHE A 33 -18.05 -13.47 1.18
C PHE A 33 -17.42 -14.69 0.51
N ARG A 34 -17.88 -15.90 0.86
CA ARG A 34 -17.40 -17.14 0.24
C ARG A 34 -17.66 -17.17 -1.27
N ARG A 35 -18.84 -16.71 -1.71
CA ARG A 35 -19.17 -16.63 -3.15
C ARG A 35 -18.28 -15.64 -3.88
N ALA A 36 -18.02 -14.48 -3.27
CA ALA A 36 -17.15 -13.46 -3.82
C ALA A 36 -15.71 -13.97 -3.93
N ASP A 37 -15.19 -14.68 -2.92
CA ASP A 37 -13.85 -15.28 -2.95
C ASP A 37 -13.71 -16.29 -4.07
N ILE A 38 -14.70 -17.18 -4.26
CA ILE A 38 -14.71 -18.14 -5.35
C ILE A 38 -14.73 -17.41 -6.70
N ALA A 39 -15.66 -16.49 -6.90
CA ALA A 39 -15.77 -15.73 -8.15
C ALA A 39 -14.49 -14.91 -8.44
N ASN A 40 -13.87 -14.36 -7.41
CA ASN A 40 -12.63 -13.60 -7.54
C ASN A 40 -11.44 -14.51 -7.87
N THR A 41 -11.37 -15.71 -7.29
CA THR A 41 -10.37 -16.73 -7.60
C THR A 41 -10.49 -17.18 -9.06
N GLU A 42 -11.72 -17.47 -9.51
CA GLU A 42 -11.98 -17.83 -10.92
C GLU A 42 -11.57 -16.70 -11.86
N ARG A 43 -11.89 -15.44 -11.53
CA ARG A 43 -11.47 -14.28 -12.33
C ARG A 43 -9.95 -14.15 -12.41
N PHE A 44 -9.25 -14.47 -11.33
CA PHE A 44 -7.79 -14.44 -11.30
C PHE A 44 -7.18 -15.54 -12.18
N ASN A 45 -7.75 -16.76 -12.14
CA ASN A 45 -7.31 -17.86 -12.99
C ASN A 45 -7.49 -17.54 -14.48
N LEU A 46 -8.64 -16.98 -14.87
CA LEU A 46 -8.89 -16.53 -16.24
C LEU A 46 -7.90 -15.46 -16.70
N LEU A 47 -7.55 -14.51 -15.82
CA LEU A 47 -6.52 -13.50 -16.11
C LEU A 47 -5.15 -14.13 -16.34
N HIS A 48 -4.79 -15.13 -15.52
CA HIS A 48 -3.54 -15.85 -15.67
C HIS A 48 -3.47 -16.60 -17.01
N GLU A 49 -4.54 -17.34 -17.34
CA GLU A 49 -4.64 -18.08 -18.61
C GLU A 49 -4.57 -17.14 -19.83
N ALA A 50 -5.25 -15.99 -19.79
CA ALA A 50 -5.21 -15.01 -20.87
C ALA A 50 -3.80 -14.41 -21.07
N LEU A 51 -3.04 -14.22 -19.99
CA LEU A 51 -1.64 -13.76 -20.07
C LEU A 51 -0.73 -14.81 -20.68
N ASP A 52 -0.90 -16.08 -20.32
CA ASP A 52 -0.11 -17.19 -20.89
C ASP A 52 -0.40 -17.37 -22.39
N ALA A 53 -1.67 -17.25 -22.80
CA ALA A 53 -2.05 -17.29 -24.21
C ALA A 53 -1.40 -16.15 -25.03
N LEU A 54 -1.27 -14.97 -24.45
CA LEU A 54 -0.59 -13.82 -25.08
C LEU A 54 0.93 -14.02 -25.18
N LEU A 55 1.53 -14.72 -24.21
CA LEU A 55 2.95 -15.02 -24.21
C LEU A 55 3.29 -16.09 -25.25
N ASN A 56 2.45 -17.12 -25.39
CA ASN A 56 2.61 -18.17 -26.41
C ASN A 56 2.33 -17.70 -27.84
N THR A 57 1.50 -16.67 -28.05
CA THR A 57 1.27 -16.12 -29.41
C THR A 57 2.49 -15.38 -29.98
N LYS A 58 3.43 -14.93 -29.13
CA LYS A 58 4.68 -14.28 -29.56
C LYS A 58 5.70 -15.24 -30.17
N THR A 59 5.59 -16.56 -29.97
CA THR A 59 6.60 -17.53 -30.43
C THR A 59 6.30 -18.11 -31.82
N ASN A 60 5.12 -17.84 -32.41
CA ASN A 60 4.70 -18.40 -33.70
C ASN A 60 4.75 -17.40 -34.89
N SER A 61 5.28 -16.20 -34.71
CA SER A 61 5.48 -15.22 -35.79
C SER A 61 6.95 -15.13 -36.19
N THR A 62 7.40 -16.07 -37.03
CA THR A 62 8.70 -15.98 -37.73
C THR A 62 8.57 -15.19 -39.02
N GLU A 63 9.53 -14.29 -39.22
CA GLU A 63 9.87 -13.54 -40.44
C GLU A 63 9.16 -12.20 -40.72
N SER A 64 9.72 -11.13 -40.16
CA SER A 64 10.06 -9.92 -40.94
C SER A 64 11.22 -9.18 -40.30
N SER A 65 12.33 -9.19 -41.01
CA SER A 65 13.61 -8.59 -40.66
C SER A 65 13.51 -7.07 -40.48
N ARG A 66 14.32 -6.57 -39.52
CA ARG A 66 14.77 -5.18 -39.29
C ARG A 66 13.86 -4.32 -38.40
N GLY A 67 14.14 -4.35 -37.09
CA GLY A 67 13.71 -3.27 -36.17
C GLY A 67 13.53 -3.61 -34.69
N ALA A 68 13.71 -4.86 -34.25
CA ALA A 68 13.33 -5.28 -32.90
C ALA A 68 14.45 -5.08 -31.84
N LEU A 69 14.85 -3.83 -31.60
CA LEU A 69 15.56 -3.42 -30.37
C LEU A 69 14.57 -2.62 -29.51
N ASN A 70 13.56 -3.25 -28.87
CA ASN A 70 12.92 -2.68 -27.66
C ASN A 70 11.79 -3.49 -26.98
N SER A 71 11.64 -4.80 -27.21
CA SER A 71 10.55 -5.55 -26.55
C SER A 71 10.97 -6.28 -25.27
N ASN A 72 11.92 -5.73 -24.50
CA ASN A 72 12.08 -6.05 -23.09
C ASN A 72 11.55 -4.90 -22.23
N ARG A 73 10.30 -4.52 -22.46
CA ARG A 73 9.56 -3.78 -21.43
C ARG A 73 9.01 -4.84 -20.46
N SER A 74 9.91 -5.32 -19.61
CA SER A 74 9.57 -5.54 -18.20
C SER A 74 8.68 -4.38 -17.74
N PHE A 75 7.89 -4.54 -16.69
CA PHE A 75 7.26 -3.38 -16.05
C PHE A 75 8.35 -2.35 -15.78
N GLN A 76 8.53 -1.41 -16.71
CA GLN A 76 9.39 -0.25 -16.54
C GLN A 76 8.54 0.57 -15.62
N VAL A 77 8.64 0.24 -14.32
CA VAL A 77 8.41 1.18 -13.26
C VAL A 77 9.30 2.34 -13.67
N ARG A 78 8.69 3.32 -14.34
CA ARG A 78 9.36 4.57 -14.67
C ARG A 78 10.01 4.97 -13.37
N SER A 79 11.34 5.04 -13.34
CA SER A 79 12.11 5.43 -12.17
C SER A 79 11.37 6.58 -11.52
N VAL A 80 10.72 6.30 -10.39
CA VAL A 80 10.03 7.33 -9.65
C VAL A 80 11.17 8.13 -9.07
N LYS A 81 11.32 9.36 -9.52
CA LYS A 81 12.26 10.27 -8.91
C LYS A 81 11.74 10.55 -7.50
N LEU A 82 12.29 9.83 -6.54
CA LEU A 82 12.06 10.05 -5.13
C LEU A 82 12.84 11.32 -4.76
N ASP A 83 12.19 12.29 -4.13
CA ASP A 83 12.88 13.44 -3.54
C ASP A 83 13.27 13.12 -2.10
N PHE A 84 14.39 13.66 -1.64
CA PHE A 84 14.85 13.45 -0.28
C PHE A 84 13.93 14.18 0.72
N PRO A 85 13.53 13.54 1.84
CA PRO A 85 12.61 14.15 2.80
C PRO A 85 13.26 15.34 3.54
N ARG A 86 12.53 16.45 3.65
CA ARG A 86 12.94 17.63 4.44
C ARG A 86 12.63 17.45 5.93
N PHE A 87 13.47 18.03 6.79
CA PHE A 87 13.33 17.96 8.25
C PHE A 87 13.25 19.33 8.90
N ASP A 88 12.14 19.63 9.57
CA ASP A 88 11.91 20.89 10.29
C ASP A 88 12.03 20.76 11.82
N GLY A 89 12.46 19.60 12.33
CA GLY A 89 12.62 19.34 13.75
C GLY A 89 11.47 18.55 14.38
N LYS A 90 10.43 18.23 13.62
CA LYS A 90 9.26 17.45 14.09
C LYS A 90 9.25 16.03 13.53
N ASP A 91 8.57 15.12 14.23
CA ASP A 91 8.37 13.73 13.83
C ASP A 91 9.66 13.00 13.38
N VAL A 92 10.71 13.12 14.19
CA VAL A 92 12.06 12.62 13.87
C VAL A 92 12.09 11.15 13.41
N LEU A 93 11.29 10.27 14.03
CA LEU A 93 11.25 8.85 13.67
C LEU A 93 10.69 8.62 12.26
N ASN A 94 9.66 9.37 11.89
CA ASN A 94 9.08 9.29 10.55
C ASN A 94 10.03 9.86 9.50
N TRP A 95 10.75 10.93 9.83
CA TRP A 95 11.77 11.48 8.95
C TRP A 95 12.94 10.51 8.74
N ILE A 96 13.48 9.92 9.81
CA ILE A 96 14.55 8.91 9.74
C ILE A 96 14.13 7.75 8.85
N PHE A 97 12.95 7.18 9.08
CA PHE A 97 12.43 6.07 8.28
C PHE A 97 12.40 6.42 6.78
N LYS A 98 11.89 7.59 6.41
CA LYS A 98 11.85 8.03 5.01
C LYS A 98 13.24 8.27 4.42
N ALA A 99 14.16 8.84 5.20
CA ALA A 99 15.54 9.08 4.76
C ALA A 99 16.29 7.76 4.53
N GLU A 100 16.12 6.78 5.41
CA GLU A 100 16.68 5.43 5.25
C GLU A 100 16.17 4.74 3.98
N GLN A 101 14.85 4.80 3.74
CA GLN A 101 14.25 4.26 2.51
C GLN A 101 14.78 4.94 1.25
N PHE A 102 15.02 6.26 1.30
CA PHE A 102 15.65 6.98 0.19
C PHE A 102 17.07 6.46 -0.07
N PHE A 103 17.90 6.33 0.98
CA PHE A 103 19.29 5.89 0.84
C PHE A 103 19.39 4.44 0.36
N GLU A 104 18.51 3.57 0.83
CA GLU A 104 18.44 2.18 0.38
C GLU A 104 18.04 2.10 -1.11
N TYR A 105 17.01 2.85 -1.50
CA TYR A 105 16.55 2.89 -2.90
C TYR A 105 17.64 3.41 -3.86
N HIS A 106 18.39 4.44 -3.44
CA HIS A 106 19.45 5.03 -4.25
C HIS A 106 20.84 4.39 -4.06
N ASN A 107 20.97 3.38 -3.19
CA ASN A 107 22.25 2.79 -2.79
C ASN A 107 23.28 3.85 -2.35
N THR A 108 22.85 4.83 -1.57
CA THR A 108 23.70 5.97 -1.16
C THR A 108 24.80 5.52 -0.18
N PRO A 109 26.09 5.78 -0.49
CA PRO A 109 27.22 5.52 0.41
C PRO A 109 27.10 6.27 1.73
N ASP A 110 27.60 5.70 2.82
CA ASP A 110 27.47 6.29 4.17
C ASP A 110 28.08 7.69 4.29
N GLU A 111 29.23 7.90 3.64
CA GLU A 111 29.95 9.18 3.57
C GLU A 111 29.11 10.33 2.99
N ASP A 112 28.20 10.02 2.07
CA ASP A 112 27.33 11.01 1.42
C ASP A 112 26.04 11.28 2.20
N ARG A 113 25.61 10.34 3.05
CA ARG A 113 24.30 10.42 3.75
C ARG A 113 24.20 11.65 4.64
N LEU A 114 25.26 11.96 5.37
CA LEU A 114 25.29 13.12 6.26
C LEU A 114 25.20 14.42 5.47
N VAL A 115 25.95 14.51 4.35
CA VAL A 115 25.95 15.69 3.48
C VAL A 115 24.56 15.90 2.88
N ILE A 116 23.97 14.85 2.30
CA ILE A 116 22.62 14.90 1.71
C ILE A 116 21.57 15.28 2.76
N SER A 117 21.64 14.70 3.96
CA SER A 117 20.71 15.01 5.04
C SER A 117 20.82 16.47 5.48
N SER A 118 22.05 16.98 5.61
CA SER A 118 22.31 18.33 6.08
C SER A 118 21.73 19.43 5.18
N VAL A 119 21.74 19.23 3.86
CA VAL A 119 21.21 20.21 2.90
C VAL A 119 19.68 20.20 2.82
N HIS A 120 19.01 19.21 3.43
CA HIS A 120 17.54 19.10 3.52
C HIS A 120 16.98 19.39 4.92
N LEU A 121 17.81 19.96 5.80
CA LEU A 121 17.33 20.55 7.05
C LEU A 121 16.61 21.87 6.75
N ASP A 122 15.52 22.12 7.47
CA ASP A 122 14.67 23.30 7.32
C ASP A 122 14.40 23.99 8.67
N GLN A 123 13.93 25.23 8.58
CA GLN A 123 13.48 26.05 9.71
C GLN A 123 14.55 26.12 10.83
N ASP A 124 14.11 25.98 12.08
CA ASP A 124 14.92 26.17 13.28
C ASP A 124 16.02 25.12 13.47
N VAL A 125 16.00 24.03 12.69
CA VAL A 125 17.04 22.99 12.73
C VAL A 125 18.35 23.47 12.08
N VAL A 126 18.26 24.32 11.06
CA VAL A 126 19.43 24.78 10.28
C VAL A 126 20.43 25.56 11.16
N PRO A 127 20.02 26.59 11.93
CA PRO A 127 20.96 27.33 12.78
C PRO A 127 21.60 26.45 13.87
N TRP A 128 20.83 25.51 14.44
CA TRP A 128 21.34 24.55 15.42
C TRP A 128 22.44 23.67 14.83
N PHE A 129 22.19 23.09 13.65
CA PHE A 129 23.18 22.23 12.99
C PHE A 129 24.46 22.99 12.62
N GLN A 130 24.34 24.23 12.12
CA GLN A 130 25.48 25.09 11.82
C GLN A 130 26.32 25.41 13.07
N MET A 131 25.68 25.62 14.23
CA MET A 131 26.39 25.83 15.50
C MET A 131 27.16 24.57 15.93
N ILE A 132 26.57 23.39 15.78
CA ILE A 132 27.24 22.12 16.08
C ILE A 132 28.46 21.91 15.18
N GLN A 133 28.33 22.11 13.87
CA GLN A 133 29.47 21.99 12.94
C GLN A 133 30.61 22.96 13.24
N ARG A 134 30.29 24.19 13.69
CA ARG A 134 31.31 25.19 14.07
C ARG A 134 32.05 24.84 15.36
N SER A 135 31.35 24.19 16.30
CA SER A 135 31.92 23.81 17.60
C SER A 135 32.70 22.50 17.54
N HIS A 136 32.41 21.66 16.56
CA HIS A 136 33.07 20.37 16.33
C HIS A 136 33.47 20.25 14.86
N PRO A 137 34.52 20.97 14.43
CA PRO A 137 35.09 20.76 13.09
C PRO A 137 35.64 19.34 13.03
N PHE A 138 35.22 18.58 12.00
CA PHE A 138 35.66 17.21 11.73
C PHE A 138 37.18 17.13 11.53
#